data_AF-A0A2E9PDU1-F1
#
_entry.id   AF-A0A2E9PDU1-F1
#
_cell.length_a   1.000
_cell.length_b   1.000
_cell.length_c   1.000
_cell.angle_alpha   90.00
_cell.angle_beta   90.00
_cell.angle_gamma   90.00
#
_symmetry.space_group_name_H-M   'P 1'
#
loop_
_entity.id
_entity.type
_entity.pdbx_description
1 polymer ?
#
loop_
_entity_poly.entity_id
_entity_poly.type
_entity_poly.pdbx_seq_one_letter_code
_entity_poly.pdbx_strand_id
1 'polypeptide(L)'
;MANYAQNTRKYQKWDKEGRGQGRNEDYKPWLHVREVPSHGLSVRMPSLKAGRVLQLFSLNEFFPAFLAEHHPNVVDIREQFPLDPEKTRAIANQKNFPHPLSQDGDMVMTNDLLVDYAGWNVPRIVIQAKPFEKAEQHEATRRKLIIEKAYWDSKNVPFYVFHDQMFPRDVRKNLNWMLTPLWWTTPHYLC
;
A
#
# COMPACT_ATOMS: atom_id res chain seq x y z
N MET A 1 19.75 8.62 7.88
CA MET A 1 18.62 7.75 7.49
C MET A 1 18.97 7.13 6.15
N ALA A 2 18.94 5.81 6.02
CA ALA A 2 19.26 5.18 4.74
C ALA A 2 18.17 5.57 3.72
N ASN A 3 18.55 6.30 2.67
CA ASN A 3 17.65 6.61 1.58
C ASN A 3 17.21 5.28 0.96
N TYR A 4 15.91 4.98 1.03
CA TYR A 4 15.34 3.87 0.31
C TYR A 4 15.51 4.13 -1.19
N ALA A 5 16.51 3.49 -1.77
CA ALA A 5 16.71 3.44 -3.20
C ALA A 5 16.49 2.00 -3.66
N GLN A 6 15.49 1.81 -4.51
CA GLN A 6 15.45 0.65 -5.39
C GLN A 6 16.63 0.78 -6.36
N ASN A 7 17.24 -0.35 -6.70
CA ASN A 7 18.19 -0.48 -7.81
C ASN A 7 17.89 -1.78 -8.56
N THR A 8 18.39 -1.89 -9.79
CA THR A 8 18.06 -3.01 -10.69
C THR A 8 18.45 -4.37 -10.11
N ARG A 9 19.53 -4.43 -9.30
CA ARG A 9 19.95 -5.66 -8.62
C ARG A 9 18.95 -6.10 -7.55
N LYS A 10 18.43 -5.16 -6.73
CA LYS A 10 17.39 -5.46 -5.74
C LYS A 10 16.11 -5.92 -6.43
N TYR A 11 15.73 -5.28 -7.53
CA TYR A 11 14.57 -5.69 -8.34
C TYR A 11 14.69 -7.16 -8.79
N GLN A 12 15.79 -7.52 -9.46
CA GLN A 12 16.00 -8.88 -9.94
C GLN A 12 16.04 -9.92 -8.80
N LYS A 13 16.57 -9.52 -7.64
CA LYS A 13 16.54 -10.36 -6.44
C LYS A 13 15.10 -10.59 -5.96
N TRP A 14 14.32 -9.53 -5.82
CA TRP A 14 12.93 -9.61 -5.34
C TRP A 14 12.01 -10.38 -6.29
N ASP A 15 12.22 -10.21 -7.60
CA ASP A 15 11.54 -10.99 -8.63
C ASP A 15 11.86 -12.49 -8.50
N LYS A 16 13.14 -12.86 -8.35
CA LYS A 16 13.57 -14.25 -8.08
C LYS A 16 13.05 -14.82 -6.77
N GLU A 17 12.83 -13.98 -5.76
CA GLU A 17 12.22 -14.37 -4.48
C GLU A 17 10.70 -14.62 -4.59
N GLY A 18 10.09 -14.27 -5.73
CA GLY A 18 8.66 -14.38 -5.99
C GLY A 18 7.85 -13.29 -5.30
N ARG A 19 8.43 -12.11 -5.03
CA ARG A 19 7.68 -11.00 -4.44
C ARG A 19 6.61 -10.48 -5.39
N GLY A 20 5.45 -10.14 -4.85
CA GLY A 20 4.22 -9.83 -5.60
C GLY A 20 3.46 -11.05 -6.12
N GLN A 21 3.99 -12.26 -5.93
CA GLN A 21 3.39 -13.51 -6.38
C GLN A 21 2.77 -14.26 -5.20
N GLY A 22 1.93 -15.25 -5.50
CA GLY A 22 1.18 -16.02 -4.52
C GLY A 22 -0.17 -15.40 -4.15
N ARG A 23 -0.89 -16.09 -3.25
CA ARG A 23 -2.19 -15.69 -2.69
C ARG A 23 -2.25 -16.12 -1.24
N ASN A 24 -3.07 -15.46 -0.42
CA ASN A 24 -3.23 -15.79 0.99
C ASN A 24 -1.86 -15.94 1.68
N GLU A 25 -1.62 -17.08 2.34
CA GLU A 25 -0.41 -17.37 3.11
C GLU A 25 0.87 -17.42 2.25
N ASP A 26 0.74 -17.78 0.98
CA ASP A 26 1.85 -17.87 0.03
C ASP A 26 2.23 -16.52 -0.58
N TYR A 27 1.39 -15.49 -0.39
CA TYR A 27 1.68 -14.17 -0.97
C TYR A 27 2.85 -13.48 -0.26
N LYS A 28 3.78 -13.00 -1.08
CA LYS A 28 4.95 -12.23 -0.62
C LYS A 28 4.79 -10.76 -1.03
N PRO A 29 4.65 -9.80 -0.11
CA PRO A 29 4.53 -8.39 -0.48
C PRO A 29 5.82 -7.89 -1.15
N TRP A 30 5.69 -6.87 -2.02
CA TRP A 30 6.86 -6.30 -2.69
C TRP A 30 7.83 -5.65 -1.70
N LEU A 31 7.27 -4.96 -0.71
CA LEU A 31 8.00 -4.18 0.29
C LEU A 31 7.74 -4.72 1.69
N HIS A 32 8.78 -4.78 2.50
CA HIS A 32 8.68 -5.12 3.92
C HIS A 32 8.92 -3.92 4.83
N VAL A 33 8.29 -3.91 6.01
CA VAL A 33 8.44 -2.84 7.04
C VAL A 33 9.89 -2.54 7.39
N ARG A 34 10.77 -3.55 7.34
CA ARG A 34 12.20 -3.39 7.66
C ARG A 34 13.02 -2.71 6.56
N GLU A 35 12.48 -2.63 5.35
CA GLU A 35 13.22 -2.18 4.16
C GLU A 35 12.93 -0.73 3.79
N VAL A 36 11.78 -0.19 4.24
CA VAL A 36 11.34 1.17 3.93
C VAL A 36 11.25 1.97 5.23
N PRO A 37 12.00 3.08 5.37
CA PRO A 37 11.84 3.96 6.52
C PRO A 37 10.45 4.59 6.46
N SER A 38 9.57 4.20 7.39
CA SER A 38 8.27 4.84 7.54
C SER A 38 8.45 6.20 8.22
N HIS A 39 7.78 7.23 7.69
CA HIS A 39 7.70 8.54 8.35
C HIS A 39 6.64 8.56 9.47
N GLY A 40 5.97 7.43 9.70
CA GLY A 40 4.93 7.25 10.71
C GLY A 40 4.91 5.84 11.28
N LEU A 41 3.85 5.49 12.01
CA LEU A 41 3.67 4.19 12.63
C LEU A 41 3.45 3.09 11.57
N SER A 42 4.40 2.16 11.48
CA SER A 42 4.22 0.92 10.74
C SER A 42 3.49 -0.11 11.62
N VAL A 43 2.60 -0.89 11.02
CA VAL A 43 1.78 -1.90 11.71
C VAL A 43 1.99 -3.26 11.07
N ARG A 44 2.20 -4.28 11.91
CA ARG A 44 2.18 -5.69 11.53
C ARG A 44 0.89 -6.32 12.04
N MET A 45 -0.07 -6.54 11.16
CA MET A 45 -1.41 -7.02 11.52
C MET A 45 -1.56 -8.50 11.15
N PRO A 46 -1.76 -9.41 12.13
CA PRO A 46 -2.19 -10.78 11.83
C PRO A 46 -3.55 -10.75 11.11
N SER A 47 -3.63 -11.39 9.94
CA SER A 47 -4.87 -11.50 9.16
C SER A 47 -5.28 -12.97 9.10
N LEU A 48 -6.50 -13.26 9.55
CA LEU A 48 -7.11 -14.58 9.44
C LEU A 48 -7.50 -14.87 8.00
N LYS A 49 -7.96 -13.83 7.25
CA LYS A 49 -8.32 -13.96 5.84
C LYS A 49 -7.12 -14.27 4.96
N ALA A 50 -6.01 -13.57 5.16
CA ALA A 50 -4.80 -13.80 4.38
C ALA A 50 -3.94 -14.95 4.93
N GLY A 51 -4.24 -15.49 6.12
CA GLY A 51 -3.43 -16.56 6.74
C GLY A 51 -2.00 -16.16 7.09
N ARG A 52 -1.71 -14.85 7.19
CA ARG A 52 -0.35 -14.31 7.41
C ARG A 52 -0.38 -12.94 8.08
N VAL A 53 0.79 -12.42 8.39
CA VAL A 53 0.96 -11.07 8.95
C VAL A 53 1.11 -10.05 7.83
N LEU A 54 0.11 -9.17 7.70
CA LEU A 54 0.14 -8.04 6.77
C LEU A 54 1.15 -6.99 7.25
N GLN A 55 1.85 -6.38 6.29
CA GLN A 55 2.89 -5.37 6.53
C GLN A 55 2.48 -3.99 6.00
N LEU A 56 2.08 -3.12 6.93
CA LEU A 56 1.47 -1.83 6.62
C LEU A 56 2.39 -0.71 7.08
N PHE A 57 2.69 0.25 6.22
CA PHE A 57 3.68 1.30 6.49
C PHE A 57 3.11 2.56 7.13
N SER A 58 1.78 2.62 7.28
CA SER A 58 1.09 3.75 7.90
C SER A 58 -0.27 3.36 8.46
N LEU A 59 -0.81 4.19 9.37
CA LEU A 59 -2.18 4.04 9.84
C LEU A 59 -3.20 4.18 8.70
N ASN A 60 -2.90 4.98 7.68
CA ASN A 60 -3.77 5.14 6.52
C ASN A 60 -3.87 3.87 5.68
N GLU A 61 -2.86 3.00 5.71
CA GLU A 61 -2.91 1.66 5.12
C GLU A 61 -3.59 0.66 6.04
N PHE A 62 -3.35 0.77 7.36
CA PHE A 62 -3.94 -0.10 8.36
C PHE A 62 -5.46 -0.01 8.40
N PHE A 63 -6.02 1.19 8.34
CA PHE A 63 -7.46 1.40 8.37
C PHE A 63 -8.24 0.64 7.29
N PRO A 64 -7.96 0.79 5.99
CA PRO A 64 -8.64 0.02 4.95
C PRO A 64 -8.33 -1.48 5.03
N ALA A 65 -7.12 -1.88 5.45
CA ALA A 65 -6.80 -3.30 5.68
C ALA A 65 -7.66 -3.90 6.80
N PHE A 66 -7.86 -3.17 7.88
CA PHE A 66 -8.72 -3.56 9.00
C PHE A 66 -10.19 -3.69 8.57
N LEU A 67 -10.71 -2.75 7.77
CA LEU A 67 -12.06 -2.88 7.20
C LEU A 67 -12.20 -4.11 6.30
N ALA A 68 -11.20 -4.38 5.46
CA ALA A 68 -11.19 -5.57 4.61
C ALA A 68 -11.14 -6.86 5.45
N GLU A 69 -10.37 -6.88 6.54
CA GLU A 69 -10.30 -8.01 7.49
C GLU A 69 -11.65 -8.32 8.12
N HIS A 70 -12.49 -7.30 8.35
CA HIS A 70 -13.82 -7.48 8.94
C HIS A 70 -14.95 -7.68 7.91
N HIS A 71 -14.69 -7.48 6.62
CA HIS A 71 -15.73 -7.61 5.60
C HIS A 71 -16.03 -9.10 5.31
N PRO A 72 -17.30 -9.55 5.37
CA PRO A 72 -17.65 -10.97 5.29
C PRO A 72 -17.20 -11.63 3.98
N ASN A 73 -17.30 -10.91 2.87
CA ASN A 73 -17.01 -11.46 1.54
C ASN A 73 -15.54 -11.33 1.11
N VAL A 74 -14.68 -10.65 1.88
CA VAL A 74 -13.25 -10.57 1.53
C VAL A 74 -12.62 -11.93 1.80
N VAL A 75 -11.83 -12.42 0.83
CA VAL A 75 -11.18 -13.73 0.91
C VAL A 75 -9.66 -13.67 0.82
N ASP A 76 -9.08 -12.60 0.28
CA ASP A 76 -7.63 -12.40 0.22
C ASP A 76 -7.32 -10.89 0.30
N ILE A 77 -6.21 -10.58 0.95
CA ILE A 77 -5.68 -9.22 1.09
C ILE A 77 -4.21 -9.30 0.74
N ARG A 78 -3.79 -8.59 -0.31
CA ARG A 78 -2.40 -8.55 -0.79
C ARG A 78 -1.88 -7.12 -0.71
N GLU A 79 -1.06 -6.85 0.28
CA GLU A 79 -0.46 -5.54 0.52
C GLU A 79 0.78 -5.32 -0.35
N GLN A 80 1.09 -4.04 -0.62
CA GLN A 80 2.29 -3.63 -1.35
C GLN A 80 2.42 -4.38 -2.69
N PHE A 81 1.30 -4.44 -3.43
CA PHE A 81 1.19 -5.22 -4.66
C PHE A 81 1.94 -4.53 -5.80
N PRO A 82 2.95 -5.16 -6.42
CA PRO A 82 3.77 -4.50 -7.43
C PRO A 82 3.02 -4.36 -8.77
N LEU A 83 3.29 -3.25 -9.45
CA LEU A 83 2.82 -3.00 -10.81
C LEU A 83 3.93 -3.28 -11.80
N ASP A 84 3.55 -3.74 -12.99
CA ASP A 84 4.46 -3.98 -14.09
C ASP A 84 5.15 -2.67 -14.50
N PRO A 85 6.49 -2.56 -14.34
CA PRO A 85 7.22 -1.33 -14.61
C PRO A 85 7.12 -0.89 -16.07
N GLU A 86 7.11 -1.82 -17.02
CA GLU A 86 7.02 -1.49 -18.44
C GLU A 86 5.68 -0.85 -18.78
N LYS A 87 4.59 -1.42 -18.22
CA LYS A 87 3.24 -0.87 -18.40
C LYS A 87 3.08 0.49 -17.74
N THR A 88 3.58 0.64 -16.51
CA THR A 88 3.49 1.93 -15.81
C THR A 88 4.33 3.00 -16.50
N ARG A 89 5.50 2.66 -17.05
CA ARG A 89 6.31 3.57 -17.88
C ARG A 89 5.58 3.97 -19.16
N ALA A 90 4.99 3.03 -19.87
CA ALA A 90 4.22 3.31 -21.08
C ALA A 90 3.06 4.28 -20.81
N ILE A 91 2.32 4.06 -19.71
CA ILE A 91 1.24 4.95 -19.27
C ILE A 91 1.77 6.34 -18.91
N ALA A 92 2.89 6.42 -18.18
CA ALA A 92 3.51 7.69 -17.82
C ALA A 92 3.92 8.50 -19.07
N ASN A 93 4.54 7.83 -20.06
CA ASN A 93 4.92 8.44 -21.33
C ASN A 93 3.68 8.94 -22.11
N GLN A 94 2.63 8.12 -22.20
CA GLN A 94 1.38 8.50 -22.88
C GLN A 94 0.73 9.73 -22.23
N LYS A 95 0.81 9.86 -20.90
CA LYS A 95 0.25 10.97 -20.13
C LYS A 95 1.21 12.16 -20.00
N ASN A 96 2.41 12.08 -20.57
CA ASN A 96 3.49 13.05 -20.42
C ASN A 96 3.83 13.35 -18.95
N PHE A 97 3.85 12.32 -18.10
CA PHE A 97 4.21 12.41 -16.70
C PHE A 97 5.59 11.80 -16.44
N PRO A 98 6.37 12.34 -15.49
CA PRO A 98 7.61 11.69 -15.07
C PRO A 98 7.29 10.36 -14.39
N HIS A 99 7.87 9.28 -14.91
CA HIS A 99 7.82 7.97 -14.23
C HIS A 99 8.76 7.98 -13.02
N PRO A 100 8.37 7.40 -11.88
CA PRO A 100 9.24 7.32 -10.71
C PRO A 100 10.57 6.61 -11.02
N LEU A 101 11.68 7.32 -10.91
CA LEU A 101 13.01 6.77 -11.15
C LEU A 101 13.60 6.11 -9.90
N SER A 102 14.22 4.96 -10.11
CA SER A 102 15.17 4.29 -9.23
C SER A 102 16.60 4.79 -9.51
N GLN A 103 17.60 4.41 -8.71
CA GLN A 103 19.01 4.76 -8.95
C GLN A 103 19.50 4.39 -10.37
N ASP A 104 19.05 3.25 -10.90
CA ASP A 104 19.58 2.67 -12.15
C ASP A 104 18.48 2.28 -13.17
N GLY A 105 17.26 2.81 -13.02
CA GLY A 105 16.13 2.42 -13.87
C GLY A 105 14.77 2.91 -13.37
N ASP A 106 13.70 2.23 -13.76
CA ASP A 106 12.36 2.51 -13.22
C ASP A 106 12.19 1.94 -11.83
N MET A 107 11.51 2.69 -10.99
CA MET A 107 11.01 2.20 -9.73
C MET A 107 9.74 1.38 -9.96
N VAL A 108 9.66 0.21 -9.32
CA VAL A 108 8.42 -0.55 -9.25
C VAL A 108 7.44 0.21 -8.37
N MET A 109 6.35 0.66 -8.98
CA MET A 109 5.22 1.23 -8.25
C MET A 109 4.46 0.09 -7.56
N THR A 110 3.92 0.37 -6.38
CA THR A 110 3.14 -0.60 -5.60
C THR A 110 1.81 0.00 -5.22
N ASN A 111 0.77 -0.84 -5.19
CA ASN A 111 -0.48 -0.47 -4.55
C ASN A 111 -0.58 -0.99 -3.13
N ASP A 112 -1.13 -0.16 -2.25
CA ASP A 112 -1.11 -0.45 -0.81
C ASP A 112 -1.89 -1.72 -0.49
N LEU A 113 -3.06 -1.93 -1.11
CA LEU A 113 -3.87 -3.15 -0.95
C LEU A 113 -4.53 -3.58 -2.27
N LEU A 114 -4.45 -4.87 -2.55
CA LEU A 114 -5.26 -5.57 -3.53
C LEU A 114 -6.17 -6.54 -2.78
N VAL A 115 -7.49 -6.33 -2.88
CA VAL A 115 -8.49 -7.06 -2.10
C VAL A 115 -9.35 -7.90 -3.02
N ASP A 116 -9.45 -9.19 -2.74
CA ASP A 116 -10.31 -10.13 -3.46
C ASP A 116 -11.58 -10.43 -2.66
N TYR A 117 -12.71 -10.52 -3.36
CA TYR A 117 -14.02 -10.84 -2.81
C TYR A 117 -14.57 -12.15 -3.40
N ALA A 118 -15.24 -12.95 -2.58
CA ALA A 118 -16.04 -14.09 -3.05
C ALA A 118 -17.51 -13.70 -3.23
N GLY A 119 -18.13 -14.22 -4.29
CA GLY A 119 -19.58 -14.08 -4.52
C GLY A 119 -20.07 -12.66 -4.79
N TRP A 120 -19.18 -11.75 -5.22
CA TRP A 120 -19.50 -10.36 -5.53
C TRP A 120 -19.34 -10.06 -7.01
N ASN A 121 -20.17 -9.16 -7.53
CA ASN A 121 -20.10 -8.69 -8.93
C ASN A 121 -18.76 -8.03 -9.25
N VAL A 122 -18.14 -7.41 -8.25
CA VAL A 122 -16.79 -6.87 -8.31
C VAL A 122 -15.86 -7.80 -7.53
N PRO A 123 -15.20 -8.77 -8.19
CA PRO A 123 -14.44 -9.81 -7.49
C PRO A 123 -13.11 -9.29 -6.93
N ARG A 124 -12.69 -8.09 -7.33
CA ARG A 124 -11.39 -7.53 -6.96
C ARG A 124 -11.44 -6.01 -7.00
N ILE A 125 -10.83 -5.38 -6.00
CA ILE A 125 -10.59 -3.94 -5.98
C ILE A 125 -9.16 -3.64 -5.57
N VAL A 126 -8.70 -2.45 -5.92
CA VAL A 126 -7.41 -1.91 -5.50
C VAL A 126 -7.65 -0.69 -4.62
N ILE A 127 -6.91 -0.60 -3.53
CA ILE A 127 -6.94 0.55 -2.64
C ILE A 127 -5.54 1.17 -2.56
N GLN A 128 -5.46 2.46 -2.82
CA GLN A 128 -4.29 3.28 -2.55
C GLN A 128 -4.59 4.24 -1.41
N ALA A 129 -3.93 4.08 -0.28
CA ALA A 129 -4.07 4.92 0.89
C ALA A 129 -3.18 6.16 0.80
N LYS A 130 -3.78 7.35 0.94
CA LYS A 130 -3.07 8.63 1.04
C LYS A 130 -3.76 9.54 2.04
N PRO A 131 -3.02 10.32 2.86
CA PRO A 131 -3.62 11.44 3.59
C PRO A 131 -4.36 12.36 2.62
N PHE A 132 -5.53 12.88 3.02
CA PHE A 132 -6.35 13.73 2.16
C PHE A 132 -5.56 14.90 1.54
N GLU A 133 -4.80 15.62 2.37
CA GLU A 133 -3.95 16.74 1.92
C GLU A 133 -2.93 16.31 0.87
N LYS A 134 -2.32 15.12 1.03
CA LYS A 134 -1.34 14.60 0.06
C LYS A 134 -1.98 14.17 -1.26
N ALA A 135 -3.21 13.66 -1.22
CA ALA A 135 -3.94 13.26 -2.41
C ALA A 135 -4.38 14.48 -3.24
N GLU A 136 -4.80 15.56 -2.58
CA GLU A 136 -5.34 16.76 -3.24
C GLU A 136 -4.28 17.79 -3.62
N GLN A 137 -3.35 18.10 -2.72
CA GLN A 137 -2.49 19.30 -2.84
C GLN A 137 -1.15 19.01 -3.52
N HIS A 138 -0.71 17.75 -3.57
CA HIS A 138 0.59 17.40 -4.13
C HIS A 138 0.47 16.88 -5.57
N GLU A 139 0.87 17.71 -6.53
CA GLU A 139 0.82 17.38 -7.96
C GLU A 139 1.57 16.07 -8.30
N ALA A 140 2.76 15.86 -7.73
CA ALA A 140 3.52 14.64 -7.93
C ALA A 140 2.78 13.39 -7.44
N THR A 141 2.04 13.47 -6.33
CA THR A 141 1.19 12.38 -5.84
C THR A 141 0.05 12.12 -6.82
N ARG A 142 -0.64 13.16 -7.28
CA ARG A 142 -1.75 13.04 -8.24
C ARG A 142 -1.33 12.39 -9.55
N ARG A 143 -0.16 12.77 -10.09
CA ARG A 143 0.39 12.15 -11.30
C ARG A 143 0.61 10.64 -11.13
N LYS A 144 1.16 10.21 -9.98
CA LYS A 144 1.33 8.79 -9.64
C LYS A 144 -0.01 8.06 -9.54
N LEU A 145 -0.98 8.65 -8.83
CA LEU A 145 -2.33 8.08 -8.71
C LEU A 145 -3.02 7.92 -10.06
N ILE A 146 -2.82 8.84 -11.00
CA ILE A 146 -3.37 8.73 -12.36
C ILE A 146 -2.73 7.56 -13.13
N ILE A 147 -1.42 7.35 -13.00
CA ILE A 147 -0.72 6.21 -13.61
C ILE A 147 -1.25 4.89 -13.05
N GLU A 148 -1.36 4.79 -11.72
CA GLU A 148 -1.89 3.61 -11.03
C GLU A 148 -3.34 3.33 -11.43
N LYS A 149 -4.19 4.37 -11.48
CA LYS A 149 -5.57 4.24 -11.94
C LYS A 149 -5.64 3.73 -13.37
N ALA A 150 -4.90 4.33 -14.30
CA ALA A 150 -4.90 3.91 -15.70
C ALA A 150 -4.42 2.46 -15.87
N TYR A 151 -3.47 2.02 -15.04
CA TYR A 151 -3.00 0.63 -15.02
C TYR A 151 -4.12 -0.36 -14.66
N TRP A 152 -4.94 -0.06 -13.67
CA TRP A 152 -6.04 -0.93 -13.26
C TRP A 152 -7.29 -0.81 -14.12
N ASP A 153 -7.56 0.38 -14.66
CA ASP A 153 -8.61 0.59 -15.64
C ASP A 153 -8.38 -0.30 -16.88
N SER A 154 -7.12 -0.46 -17.32
CA SER A 154 -6.76 -1.39 -18.43
C SER A 154 -7.07 -2.87 -18.13
N LYS A 155 -7.30 -3.22 -16.86
CA LYS A 155 -7.61 -4.57 -16.39
C LYS A 155 -9.06 -4.72 -15.93
N ASN A 156 -9.89 -3.69 -16.08
CA ASN A 156 -11.25 -3.63 -15.56
C ASN A 156 -11.34 -3.92 -14.05
N VAL A 157 -10.34 -3.48 -13.27
CA VAL A 157 -10.34 -3.61 -11.81
C VAL A 157 -10.58 -2.23 -11.20
N PRO A 158 -11.63 -2.04 -10.38
CA PRO A 158 -11.86 -0.78 -9.70
C PRO A 158 -10.69 -0.36 -8.81
N PHE A 159 -10.26 0.89 -8.99
CA PHE A 159 -9.20 1.53 -8.22
C PHE A 159 -9.77 2.65 -7.36
N TYR A 160 -9.51 2.59 -6.05
CA TYR A 160 -9.98 3.56 -5.08
C TYR A 160 -8.81 4.22 -4.36
N VAL A 161 -8.87 5.55 -4.26
CA VAL A 161 -7.98 6.30 -3.36
C VAL A 161 -8.68 6.41 -2.02
N PHE A 162 -8.09 5.81 -1.00
CA PHE A 162 -8.62 5.85 0.36
C PHE A 162 -7.90 6.94 1.15
N HIS A 163 -8.67 7.86 1.73
CA HIS A 163 -8.14 8.90 2.61
C HIS A 163 -8.65 8.77 4.04
N ASP A 164 -7.91 9.35 4.96
CA ASP A 164 -8.12 9.25 6.40
C ASP A 164 -9.51 9.77 6.84
N GLN A 165 -10.09 10.70 6.10
CA GLN A 165 -11.45 11.23 6.35
C GLN A 165 -12.58 10.31 5.89
N MET A 166 -12.30 9.28 5.06
CA MET A 166 -13.32 8.27 4.68
C MET A 166 -13.63 7.29 5.81
N PHE A 167 -12.81 7.28 6.86
CA PHE A 167 -12.97 6.36 7.98
C PHE A 167 -13.98 6.91 9.00
N PRO A 168 -14.89 6.08 9.55
CA PRO A 168 -15.74 6.51 10.65
C PRO A 168 -14.92 7.13 11.78
N ARG A 169 -15.27 8.38 12.14
CA ARG A 169 -14.46 9.20 13.06
C ARG A 169 -14.17 8.50 14.37
N ASP A 170 -15.16 7.78 14.92
CA ASP A 170 -15.05 7.13 16.21
C ASP A 170 -14.15 5.90 16.15
N VAL A 171 -14.26 5.08 15.10
CA VAL A 171 -13.37 3.93 14.90
C VAL A 171 -11.93 4.42 14.71
N ARG A 172 -11.71 5.49 13.93
CA ARG A 172 -10.39 6.11 13.76
C ARG A 172 -9.81 6.58 15.09
N LYS A 173 -10.61 7.26 15.92
CA LYS A 173 -10.20 7.72 17.26
C LYS A 173 -9.83 6.56 18.17
N ASN A 174 -10.65 5.51 18.21
CA ASN A 174 -10.41 4.33 19.04
C ASN A 174 -9.12 3.61 18.62
N LEU A 175 -8.95 3.37 17.32
CA LEU A 175 -7.74 2.74 16.80
C LEU A 175 -6.50 3.62 17.03
N ASN A 176 -6.62 4.93 16.86
CA ASN A 176 -5.52 5.83 17.19
C ASN A 176 -5.17 5.76 18.68
N TRP A 177 -6.17 5.81 19.57
CA TRP A 177 -5.95 5.67 21.01
C TRP A 177 -5.26 4.35 21.38
N MET A 178 -5.65 3.22 20.74
CA MET A 178 -5.02 1.92 20.98
C MET A 178 -3.59 1.83 20.44
N LEU A 179 -3.31 2.45 19.29
CA LEU A 179 -2.06 2.28 18.56
C LEU A 179 -1.02 3.37 18.84
N THR A 180 -1.42 4.50 19.43
CA THR A 180 -0.53 5.61 19.82
C THR A 180 -0.63 5.92 21.32
N PRO A 181 -0.15 5.04 22.20
CA PRO A 181 -0.22 5.28 23.64
C PRO A 181 0.70 6.44 24.06
N LEU A 182 0.22 7.29 24.97
CA LEU A 182 0.86 8.57 25.36
C LEU A 182 2.25 8.42 26.02
N TRP A 183 2.57 7.24 26.59
CA TRP A 183 3.90 7.00 27.15
C TRP A 183 5.02 7.04 26.09
N TRP A 184 4.69 6.80 24.81
CA TRP A 184 5.63 6.90 23.68
C TRP A 184 6.08 8.35 23.40
N THR A 185 5.28 9.34 23.78
CA THR A 185 5.61 10.78 23.67
C THR A 185 6.20 11.35 24.96
N THR A 186 6.35 10.54 26.01
CA THR A 186 6.90 11.01 27.29
C THR A 186 8.43 10.91 27.20
N PRO A 187 9.18 12.02 27.35
CA PRO A 187 10.62 11.95 27.28
C PRO A 187 11.20 11.04 28.37
N HIS A 188 12.22 10.24 28.02
CA HIS A 188 12.84 9.24 28.88
C HIS A 188 13.42 9.75 30.22
N TYR A 189 13.47 11.07 30.43
CA TYR A 189 13.99 11.71 31.65
C TYR A 189 12.90 12.01 32.71
N LEU A 190 11.68 11.51 32.53
CA LEU A 190 10.59 11.59 33.53
C LEU A 190 10.27 10.22 34.17
N CYS A 191 11.16 9.24 34.02
CA CYS A 191 11.08 7.92 34.65
C CYS A 191 12.27 7.68 35.58
#